data_AF-A0A524G7L8-F1
#
_entry.id   AF-A0A524G7L8-F1
#
_cell.length_a   1.000
_cell.length_b   1.000
_cell.length_c   1.000
_cell.angle_alpha   90.00
_cell.angle_beta   90.00
_cell.angle_gamma   90.00
#
_symmetry.space_group_name_H-M   'P 1'
#
loop_
_entity.id
_entity.type
_entity.pdbx_description
1 polymer ?
#
loop_
_entity_poly.entity_id
_entity_poly.type
_entity_poly.pdbx_seq_one_letter_code
_entity_poly.pdbx_strand_id
1 'polypeptide(L)'
;MSLIRGTLFYYLVLLIGMGLIGAYFWLIVTADITDRMVKMAFFLTGFCLVLSTFALAGATKRVSRIAFTTISGLSGGIHGYLDIVLFQEGLWGALLFGWIAFGLLLAYAALAWIPETD
;
A
#
# COMPACT_ATOMS: atom_id res chain seq x y z
N MET A 1 16.89 26.22 -8.96
CA MET A 1 17.10 25.55 -7.64
C MET A 1 15.81 25.05 -6.98
N SER A 2 14.62 25.64 -7.23
CA SER A 2 13.35 25.18 -6.62
C SER A 2 12.85 23.83 -7.16
N LEU A 3 12.94 23.59 -8.47
CA LEU A 3 12.50 22.34 -9.11
C LEU A 3 13.25 21.10 -8.60
N ILE A 4 14.60 21.18 -8.51
CA ILE A 4 15.46 20.08 -8.03
C ILE A 4 15.12 19.70 -6.57
N ARG A 5 14.78 20.67 -5.73
CA ARG A 5 14.37 20.43 -4.34
C ARG A 5 13.00 19.75 -4.25
N GLY A 6 12.07 20.09 -5.14
CA GLY A 6 10.75 19.44 -5.23
C GLY A 6 10.85 17.97 -5.65
N THR A 7 11.62 17.69 -6.69
CA THR A 7 11.83 16.32 -7.18
C THR A 7 12.49 15.42 -6.13
N LEU A 8 13.53 15.90 -5.44
CA LEU A 8 14.19 15.14 -4.37
C LEU A 8 13.20 14.83 -3.23
N PHE A 9 12.35 15.78 -2.86
CA PHE A 9 11.34 15.60 -1.82
C PHE A 9 10.36 14.47 -2.19
N TYR A 10 9.88 14.42 -3.44
CA TYR A 10 8.98 13.35 -3.88
C TYR A 10 9.63 11.97 -3.80
N TYR A 11 10.90 11.84 -4.23
CA TYR A 11 11.62 10.57 -4.11
C TYR A 11 11.87 10.16 -2.65
N LEU A 12 12.12 11.11 -1.75
CA LEU A 12 12.25 10.82 -0.32
C LEU A 12 10.92 10.32 0.27
N VAL A 13 9.80 10.97 -0.06
CA VAL A 13 8.47 10.54 0.38
C VAL A 13 8.14 9.15 -0.19
N LEU A 14 8.47 8.91 -1.46
CA LEU A 14 8.31 7.59 -2.08
C LEU A 14 9.15 6.53 -1.35
N LEU A 15 10.42 6.83 -1.07
CA LEU A 15 11.31 5.92 -0.34
C LEU A 15 10.76 5.56 1.04
N ILE A 16 10.25 6.56 1.78
CA ILE A 16 9.63 6.33 3.09
C ILE A 16 8.38 5.46 2.94
N GLY A 17 7.49 5.78 1.99
CA GLY A 17 6.28 5.00 1.73
C GLY A 17 6.60 3.54 1.36
N MET A 18 7.55 3.33 0.44
CA MET A 18 8.03 2.00 0.05
C MET A 18 8.68 1.25 1.22
N GLY A 19 9.44 1.95 2.06
CA GLY A 19 10.05 1.38 3.27
C GLY A 19 9.00 0.90 4.27
N LEU A 20 7.95 1.70 4.50
CA LEU A 20 6.83 1.32 5.36
C LEU A 20 6.07 0.09 4.80
N ILE A 21 5.79 0.07 3.50
CA ILE A 21 5.16 -1.06 2.83
C ILE A 21 6.03 -2.32 2.93
N GLY A 22 7.33 -2.20 2.67
CA GLY A 22 8.28 -3.31 2.75
C GLY A 22 8.40 -3.87 4.16
N ALA A 23 8.51 -3.01 5.17
CA ALA A 23 8.53 -3.41 6.58
C ALA A 23 7.22 -4.12 6.98
N TYR A 24 6.09 -3.64 6.50
CA TYR A 24 4.79 -4.31 6.72
C TYR A 24 4.75 -5.72 6.12
N PHE A 25 5.16 -5.91 4.86
CA PHE A 25 5.20 -7.25 4.26
C PHE A 25 6.20 -8.17 4.94
N TRP A 26 7.32 -7.64 5.42
CA TRP A 26 8.27 -8.40 6.21
C TRP A 26 7.61 -8.97 7.48
N LEU A 27 6.81 -8.16 8.20
CA LEU A 27 6.03 -8.63 9.35
C LEU A 27 5.06 -9.75 8.96
N ILE A 28 4.33 -9.62 7.85
CA ILE A 28 3.42 -10.68 7.37
C ILE A 28 4.18 -11.99 7.07
N VAL A 29 5.30 -11.88 6.34
CA VAL A 29 6.07 -13.05 5.91
C VAL A 29 6.69 -13.77 7.12
N THR A 30 7.09 -13.03 8.15
CA THR A 30 7.68 -13.58 9.38
C THR A 30 6.66 -13.97 10.44
N ALA A 31 5.41 -13.50 10.34
CA ALA A 31 4.34 -13.83 11.28
C ALA A 31 4.04 -15.34 11.32
N ASP A 32 3.80 -15.85 12.52
CA ASP A 32 3.43 -17.24 12.76
C ASP A 32 1.93 -17.44 12.53
N ILE A 33 1.56 -17.63 11.27
CA ILE A 33 0.18 -17.92 10.85
C ILE A 33 0.14 -19.41 10.45
N THR A 34 -0.56 -20.21 11.26
CA THR A 34 -0.61 -21.68 11.14
C THR A 34 -1.12 -22.14 9.77
N ASP A 35 -2.17 -21.49 9.25
CA ASP A 35 -2.74 -21.86 7.95
C ASP A 35 -1.98 -21.18 6.81
N ARG A 36 -1.30 -21.99 5.99
CA ARG A 36 -0.52 -21.53 4.84
C ARG A 36 -1.38 -20.89 3.76
N MET A 37 -2.60 -21.38 3.52
CA MET A 37 -3.50 -20.81 2.53
C MET A 37 -3.97 -19.43 2.98
N VAL A 38 -4.28 -19.26 4.26
CA VAL A 38 -4.63 -17.96 4.84
C VAL A 38 -3.44 -17.00 4.76
N LYS A 39 -2.23 -17.43 5.12
CA LYS A 39 -1.01 -16.62 5.00
C LYS A 39 -0.76 -16.16 3.56
N MET A 40 -0.93 -17.06 2.59
CA MET A 40 -0.82 -16.73 1.17
C MET A 40 -1.90 -15.73 0.72
N ALA A 41 -3.15 -15.95 1.10
CA ALA A 41 -4.25 -15.04 0.77
C ALA A 41 -4.02 -13.65 1.38
N PHE A 42 -3.52 -13.59 2.60
CA PHE A 42 -3.19 -12.34 3.29
C PHE A 42 -2.08 -11.58 2.57
N PHE A 43 -1.00 -12.26 2.19
CA PHE A 43 0.06 -11.66 1.37
C PHE A 43 -0.46 -11.16 0.01
N LEU A 44 -1.24 -11.99 -0.71
CA LEU A 44 -1.74 -11.66 -2.04
C LEU A 44 -2.73 -10.50 -2.04
N THR A 45 -3.60 -10.43 -1.04
CA THR A 45 -4.57 -9.31 -0.90
C THR A 45 -3.85 -7.99 -0.64
N GLY A 46 -2.82 -7.99 0.22
CA GLY A 46 -1.96 -6.82 0.44
C GLY A 46 -1.20 -6.43 -0.82
N PHE A 47 -0.68 -7.42 -1.55
CA PHE A 47 0.06 -7.17 -2.79
C PHE A 47 -0.85 -6.57 -3.88
N CYS A 48 -2.07 -7.10 -4.03
CA CYS A 48 -3.09 -6.53 -4.92
C CYS A 48 -3.48 -5.11 -4.51
N LEU A 49 -3.61 -4.84 -3.21
CA LEU A 49 -3.86 -3.49 -2.69
C LEU A 49 -2.75 -2.53 -3.13
N VAL A 50 -1.49 -2.88 -2.90
CA VAL A 50 -0.35 -2.03 -3.27
C VAL A 50 -0.29 -1.79 -4.78
N LEU A 51 -0.37 -2.84 -5.58
CA LEU A 51 -0.31 -2.71 -7.04
C LEU A 51 -1.45 -1.88 -7.60
N SER A 52 -2.68 -2.08 -7.11
CA SER A 52 -3.84 -1.31 -7.57
C SER A 52 -3.75 0.16 -7.17
N THR A 53 -3.23 0.47 -5.98
CA THR A 53 -2.97 1.86 -5.56
C THR A 53 -1.89 2.52 -6.43
N PHE A 54 -0.83 1.80 -6.78
CA PHE A 54 0.22 2.36 -7.65
C PHE A 54 -0.28 2.55 -9.09
N ALA A 55 -1.04 1.59 -9.60
CA ALA A 55 -1.68 1.70 -10.91
C ALA A 55 -2.68 2.87 -10.95
N LEU A 56 -3.39 3.14 -9.84
CA LEU A 56 -4.26 4.30 -9.71
C LEU A 56 -3.49 5.62 -9.79
N ALA A 57 -2.30 5.70 -9.17
CA ALA A 57 -1.47 6.91 -9.18
C ALA A 57 -1.07 7.32 -10.61
N GLY A 58 -0.78 6.35 -11.49
CA GLY A 58 -0.45 6.60 -12.90
C GLY A 58 -1.65 6.59 -13.87
N ALA A 59 -2.89 6.49 -13.38
CA ALA A 59 -4.05 6.31 -14.25
C ALA A 59 -4.58 7.63 -14.85
N THR A 60 -4.29 7.87 -16.12
CA THR A 60 -4.77 9.05 -16.86
C THR A 60 -6.21 8.91 -17.38
N LYS A 61 -6.66 7.68 -17.69
CA LYS A 61 -8.02 7.40 -18.19
C LYS A 61 -9.03 7.26 -17.05
N ARG A 62 -10.22 7.86 -17.21
CA ARG A 62 -11.32 7.78 -16.23
C ARG A 62 -11.70 6.34 -15.88
N VAL A 63 -11.83 5.48 -16.90
CA VAL A 63 -12.21 4.07 -16.70
C VAL A 63 -11.16 3.33 -15.87
N SER A 64 -9.87 3.56 -16.15
CA SER A 64 -8.76 2.99 -15.37
C SER A 64 -8.78 3.47 -13.92
N ARG A 65 -9.02 4.77 -13.67
CA ARG A 65 -9.17 5.29 -12.30
C ARG A 65 -10.30 4.60 -11.54
N ILE A 66 -11.48 4.48 -12.15
CA ILE A 66 -12.63 3.80 -11.53
C ILE A 66 -12.30 2.34 -11.21
N ALA A 67 -11.70 1.63 -12.16
CA ALA A 67 -11.30 0.24 -11.98
C ALA A 67 -10.30 0.08 -10.83
N PHE A 68 -9.22 0.85 -10.82
CA PHE A 68 -8.20 0.74 -9.77
C PHE A 68 -8.67 1.23 -8.41
N THR A 69 -9.50 2.27 -8.33
CA THR A 69 -10.16 2.66 -7.06
C THR A 69 -11.04 1.53 -6.51
N THR A 70 -11.78 0.85 -7.40
CA THR A 70 -12.66 -0.26 -6.99
C THR A 70 -11.84 -1.44 -6.48
N ILE A 71 -10.78 -1.82 -7.21
CA ILE A 71 -9.89 -2.92 -6.82
C ILE A 71 -9.16 -2.59 -5.52
N SER A 72 -8.62 -1.37 -5.36
CA SER A 72 -7.92 -0.97 -4.14
C SER A 72 -8.86 -0.90 -2.94
N GLY A 73 -10.11 -0.44 -3.13
CA GLY A 73 -11.11 -0.43 -2.06
C GLY A 73 -11.51 -1.83 -1.62
N LEU A 74 -11.77 -2.74 -2.56
CA LEU A 74 -12.15 -4.13 -2.26
C LEU A 74 -10.99 -4.91 -1.62
N SER A 75 -9.79 -4.83 -2.22
CA SER A 75 -8.59 -5.48 -1.66
C SER A 75 -8.23 -4.89 -0.30
N GLY A 76 -8.34 -3.58 -0.12
CA GLY A 76 -8.14 -2.91 1.17
C GLY A 76 -9.12 -3.37 2.24
N GLY A 77 -10.40 -3.53 1.91
CA GLY A 77 -11.40 -4.08 2.83
C GLY A 77 -11.10 -5.52 3.25
N ILE A 78 -10.76 -6.38 2.29
CA ILE A 78 -10.40 -7.78 2.58
C ILE A 78 -9.10 -7.84 3.41
N HIS A 79 -8.10 -7.06 3.03
CA HIS A 79 -6.80 -7.07 3.68
C HIS A 79 -6.87 -6.52 5.11
N GLY A 80 -7.57 -5.40 5.31
CA GLY A 80 -7.79 -4.84 6.65
C GLY A 80 -8.63 -5.75 7.55
N TYR A 81 -9.58 -6.50 6.98
CA TYR A 81 -10.27 -7.56 7.74
C TYR A 81 -9.29 -8.65 8.19
N LEU A 82 -8.39 -9.10 7.32
CA LEU A 82 -7.38 -10.10 7.68
C LEU A 82 -6.39 -9.56 8.71
N ASP A 83 -5.94 -8.31 8.62
CA ASP A 83 -5.12 -7.66 9.65
C ASP A 83 -5.80 -7.76 11.03
N ILE A 84 -7.08 -7.38 11.11
CA ILE A 84 -7.83 -7.37 12.39
C ILE A 84 -8.02 -8.79 12.94
N VAL A 85 -8.37 -9.75 12.07
CA VAL A 85 -8.69 -11.12 12.51
C VAL A 85 -7.45 -11.94 12.82
N LEU A 86 -6.32 -11.69 12.16
CA LEU A 86 -5.06 -12.39 12.41
C LEU A 86 -4.26 -11.80 13.57
N PHE A 87 -4.44 -10.50 13.87
CA PHE A 87 -3.74 -9.79 14.95
C PHE A 87 -4.74 -9.17 15.93
N GLN A 88 -5.54 -10.01 16.57
CA GLN A 88 -6.63 -9.62 17.48
C GLN A 88 -6.15 -9.05 18.83
N GLU A 89 -4.89 -9.24 19.18
CA GLU A 89 -4.36 -8.75 20.45
C GLU A 89 -4.37 -7.21 20.48
N GLY A 90 -5.23 -6.64 21.32
CA GLY A 90 -5.37 -5.20 21.45
C GLY A 90 -5.78 -4.51 20.14
N LEU A 91 -5.02 -3.49 19.75
CA LEU A 91 -5.25 -2.71 18.52
C LEU A 91 -4.27 -3.07 17.40
N TRP A 92 -3.49 -4.16 17.53
CA TRP A 92 -2.39 -4.46 16.61
C TRP A 92 -2.85 -4.60 15.16
N GLY A 93 -3.91 -5.34 14.88
CA GLY A 93 -4.45 -5.44 13.52
C GLY A 93 -4.88 -4.09 12.93
N ALA A 94 -5.56 -3.24 13.71
CA ALA A 94 -5.95 -1.91 13.25
C ALA A 94 -4.74 -0.99 13.01
N LEU A 95 -3.70 -1.10 13.87
CA LEU A 95 -2.44 -0.37 13.70
C LEU A 95 -1.67 -0.84 12.47
N LEU A 96 -1.64 -2.15 12.21
CA LEU A 96 -1.02 -2.74 11.02
C LEU A 96 -1.72 -2.27 9.74
N PHE A 97 -3.06 -2.28 9.73
CA PHE A 97 -3.82 -1.74 8.60
C PHE A 97 -3.59 -0.23 8.42
N GLY A 98 -3.56 0.53 9.50
CA GLY A 98 -3.22 1.95 9.49
C GLY A 98 -1.80 2.22 8.97
N TRP A 99 -0.84 1.37 9.33
CA TRP A 99 0.54 1.43 8.85
C TRP A 99 0.60 1.26 7.34
N ILE A 100 0.03 0.18 6.79
CA ILE A 100 0.09 -0.07 5.34
C ILE A 100 -0.69 1.02 4.58
N ALA A 101 -1.83 1.47 5.09
CA ALA A 101 -2.59 2.57 4.50
C ALA A 101 -1.80 3.89 4.46
N PHE A 102 -1.06 4.20 5.53
CA PHE A 102 -0.20 5.39 5.58
C PHE A 102 0.98 5.27 4.61
N GLY A 103 1.65 4.12 4.57
CA GLY A 103 2.71 3.84 3.59
C GLY A 103 2.23 3.99 2.14
N LEU A 104 1.04 3.48 1.84
CA LEU A 104 0.38 3.62 0.54
C LEU A 104 -0.01 5.06 0.22
N LEU A 105 -0.50 5.82 1.20
CA LEU A 105 -0.82 7.24 1.01
C LEU A 105 0.43 8.04 0.61
N LEU A 106 1.55 7.82 1.30
CA LEU A 106 2.82 8.49 0.98
C LEU A 106 3.32 8.09 -0.41
N ALA A 107 3.34 6.80 -0.72
CA ALA A 107 3.79 6.30 -2.02
C ALA A 107 2.89 6.79 -3.16
N TYR A 108 1.57 6.74 -2.98
CA TYR A 108 0.59 7.26 -3.94
C TYR A 108 0.79 8.76 -4.19
N ALA A 109 0.88 9.56 -3.13
CA ALA A 109 1.05 11.01 -3.25
C ALA A 109 2.36 11.35 -3.96
N ALA A 110 3.46 10.69 -3.62
CA ALA A 110 4.74 10.88 -4.28
C ALA A 110 4.68 10.50 -5.77
N LEU A 111 4.10 9.35 -6.12
CA LEU A 111 3.95 8.91 -7.50
C LEU A 111 3.05 9.85 -8.32
N ALA A 112 1.97 10.35 -7.74
CA ALA A 112 1.06 11.29 -8.40
C ALA A 112 1.66 12.69 -8.61
N TRP A 113 2.71 13.05 -7.85
CA TRP A 113 3.39 14.34 -7.95
C TRP A 113 4.70 14.30 -8.74
N ILE A 114 5.28 13.11 -8.96
CA ILE A 114 6.44 12.97 -9.86
C ILE A 114 5.94 13.32 -11.28
N PRO A 115 6.47 14.39 -11.90
CA PRO A 115 6.09 14.74 -13.26
C PRO A 115 6.40 13.56 -14.19
N GLU A 116 5.48 13.23 -15.10
CA GLU A 116 5.83 12.41 -16.27
C GLU A 116 6.95 13.16 -16.99
N THR A 117 8.19 12.69 -16.85
CA THR A 117 9.30 13.20 -17.66
C THR A 117 9.17 12.55 -19.03
N ASP A 118 8.64 13.29 -19.99
CA ASP A 118 8.80 13.01 -21.42
C ASP A 118 10.29 12.96 -21.81
#